data_AF-E1ZHJ0-F1
#
_entry.id   AF-E1ZHJ0-F1
#
_cell.length_a   1.000
_cell.length_b   1.000
_cell.length_c   1.000
_cell.angle_alpha   90.00
_cell.angle_beta   90.00
_cell.angle_gamma   90.00
#
_symmetry.space_group_name_H-M   'P 1'
#
loop_
_entity.id
_entity.type
_entity.pdbx_description
1 polymer ?
#
loop_
_entity_poly.entity_id
_entity_poly.type
_entity_poly.pdbx_seq_one_letter_code
_entity_poly.pdbx_strand_id
1 'polypeptide(L)'
;MRLYPPVSSLIVLLREAGHGGVDLDLTGGSRRSLATPAAGPTSVFIPGELLPLGCIGSRCGAACVQLMYNCRVMFNIWTLHRDPRYWEAPEEFRPARFLPDEAASHHPGAYFPFGLGPRRCVGWRFALEEGVLCLARIFQRFELRLDAERHTGPLDLRSSVTLAPPKGIWLKVHGREV
;
A
#
# COMPACT_ATOMS: atom_id res chain seq x y z
N MET A 1 8.65 -21.09 -17.96
CA MET A 1 7.24 -20.66 -18.16
C MET A 1 7.08 -19.31 -17.49
N ARG A 2 6.80 -18.28 -18.29
CA ARG A 2 6.87 -16.83 -17.98
C ARG A 2 5.97 -16.42 -16.82
N LEU A 3 6.37 -15.40 -16.05
CA LEU A 3 5.56 -14.23 -15.61
C LEU A 3 6.43 -13.26 -14.75
N TYR A 4 6.51 -12.01 -15.21
CA TYR A 4 7.09 -10.81 -14.58
C TYR A 4 5.98 -9.72 -14.56
N PRO A 5 6.11 -8.58 -13.86
CA PRO A 5 5.41 -8.22 -12.62
C PRO A 5 4.44 -7.03 -12.80
N PRO A 6 3.69 -6.60 -11.77
CA PRO A 6 2.91 -5.37 -11.81
C PRO A 6 3.60 -4.25 -11.03
N VAL A 7 3.46 -3.04 -11.57
CA VAL A 7 4.09 -1.79 -11.19
C VAL A 7 3.33 -1.04 -10.09
N SER A 8 4.10 -0.14 -9.44
CA SER A 8 3.72 1.18 -8.92
C SER A 8 2.96 1.31 -7.59
N SER A 9 3.72 1.71 -6.56
CA SER A 9 3.33 2.74 -5.59
C SER A 9 4.55 3.63 -5.38
N LEU A 10 4.46 4.88 -5.82
CA LEU A 10 5.56 5.82 -5.91
C LEU A 10 5.26 7.00 -4.97
N ILE A 11 6.07 7.19 -3.93
CA ILE A 11 6.21 8.47 -3.22
C ILE A 11 7.58 9.00 -3.61
N VAL A 12 7.63 10.12 -4.34
CA VAL A 12 8.87 10.75 -4.80
C VAL A 12 8.96 12.13 -4.17
N LEU A 13 10.02 12.34 -3.40
CA LEU A 13 10.50 13.68 -3.06
C LEU A 13 11.63 14.02 -4.03
N LEU A 14 11.34 14.91 -4.99
CA LEU A 14 12.35 15.48 -5.88
C LEU A 14 13.04 16.65 -5.18
N ARG A 15 14.37 16.67 -5.20
CA ARG A 15 15.16 17.89 -5.01
C ARG A 15 16.06 18.06 -6.22
N GLU A 16 15.94 19.20 -6.90
CA GLU A 16 16.81 19.54 -8.02
C GLU A 16 18.16 20.07 -7.52
N ALA A 17 19.23 19.61 -8.15
CA ALA A 17 20.50 20.31 -8.21
C ALA A 17 21.12 20.11 -9.61
N GLY A 18 21.66 21.20 -10.16
CA GLY A 18 22.02 21.35 -11.56
C GLY A 18 23.12 20.41 -12.08
N HIS A 19 22.98 20.12 -13.37
CA HIS A 19 23.94 19.51 -14.29
C HIS A 19 24.47 18.11 -13.95
N GLY A 20 23.80 17.12 -14.56
CA GLY A 20 24.51 16.06 -15.28
C GLY A 20 24.88 14.81 -14.50
N GLY A 21 23.92 14.26 -13.73
CA GLY A 21 24.05 12.94 -13.11
C GLY A 21 23.49 12.95 -11.70
N VAL A 22 22.39 12.22 -11.46
CA VAL A 22 21.82 12.05 -10.13
C VAL A 22 22.17 10.66 -9.64
N ASP A 23 23.18 10.58 -8.78
CA ASP A 23 23.45 9.39 -7.97
C ASP A 23 22.59 9.45 -6.69
N LEU A 24 21.77 8.41 -6.50
CA LEU A 24 20.90 8.24 -5.33
C LEU A 24 21.64 7.37 -4.31
N ASP A 25 22.27 7.99 -3.32
CA ASP A 25 22.81 7.29 -2.15
C ASP A 25 21.75 7.27 -1.03
N LEU A 26 21.30 6.08 -0.66
CA LEU A 26 20.33 5.84 0.41
C LEU A 26 21.02 5.45 1.74
N THR A 27 22.35 5.52 1.84
CA THR A 27 23.08 5.10 3.04
C THR A 27 23.25 6.23 4.05
N GLY A 28 22.13 6.71 4.57
CA GLY A 28 22.10 7.50 5.81
C GLY A 28 22.43 6.63 7.02
N GLY A 29 23.71 6.28 7.20
CA GLY A 29 24.20 5.60 8.39
C GLY A 29 24.28 6.56 9.58
N SER A 30 23.48 6.32 10.62
CA SER A 30 23.90 6.61 12.00
C SER A 30 23.38 5.51 12.93
N ARG A 31 24.31 4.79 13.56
CA ARG A 31 24.03 3.79 14.59
C ARG A 31 23.64 4.52 15.87
N ARG A 32 22.41 4.31 16.36
CA ARG A 32 22.13 4.26 17.81
C ARG A 32 21.07 3.21 18.08
N SER A 33 21.49 2.21 18.85
CA SER A 33 20.68 1.19 19.51
C SER A 33 19.62 1.86 20.38
N LEU A 34 18.35 1.50 20.17
CA LEU A 34 17.29 1.49 21.17
C LEU A 34 16.24 0.48 20.70
N ALA A 35 16.15 -0.63 21.42
CA ALA A 35 15.14 -1.65 21.20
C ALA A 35 13.74 -1.10 21.54
N THR A 36 12.79 -1.24 20.63
CA THR A 36 11.35 -1.06 20.89
C THR A 36 10.59 -2.03 19.98
N PRO A 37 9.60 -2.79 20.48
CA PRO A 37 8.99 -3.87 19.71
C PRO A 37 8.21 -3.33 18.51
N ALA A 38 8.44 -3.96 17.36
CA ALA A 38 7.81 -3.65 16.09
C ALA A 38 6.28 -3.84 16.16
N ALA A 39 5.56 -2.74 16.33
CA ALA A 39 4.15 -2.66 15.98
C ALA A 39 4.05 -2.52 14.45
N GLY A 40 3.90 -3.64 13.75
CA GLY A 40 3.44 -3.63 12.35
C GLY A 40 2.03 -3.02 12.25
N PRO A 41 1.68 -2.37 11.13
CA PRO A 41 0.39 -1.69 10.99
C PRO A 41 -0.74 -2.72 10.89
N THR A 42 -1.92 -2.40 11.42
CA THR A 42 -3.20 -3.15 11.39
C THR A 42 -3.45 -4.23 12.45
N SER A 43 -2.90 -4.07 13.66
CA SER A 43 -3.50 -4.74 14.82
C SER A 43 -4.59 -3.90 15.46
N VAL A 44 -5.80 -4.46 15.54
CA VAL A 44 -6.86 -3.89 16.38
C VAL A 44 -6.74 -4.53 17.75
N PHE A 45 -6.43 -3.72 18.75
CA PHE A 45 -6.52 -4.12 20.16
C PHE A 45 -7.98 -3.94 20.60
N ILE A 46 -8.61 -5.02 21.08
CA ILE A 46 -9.93 -4.94 21.68
C ILE A 46 -9.71 -4.74 23.19
N PRO A 47 -9.88 -3.52 23.74
CA PRO A 47 -9.71 -3.30 25.16
C PRO A 47 -10.69 -4.16 25.96
N GLY A 48 -10.17 -4.85 26.96
CA GLY A 48 -10.93 -5.69 27.86
C GLY A 48 -11.72 -4.85 28.86
N GLU A 49 -13.00 -4.67 28.58
CA GLU A 49 -14.03 -4.62 29.62
C GLU A 49 -14.85 -5.90 29.51
N LEU A 50 -15.22 -6.44 30.67
CA LEU A 50 -15.87 -7.72 30.88
C LEU A 50 -17.32 -7.68 30.39
N LEU A 51 -17.51 -7.54 29.08
CA LEU A 51 -18.75 -7.86 28.41
C LEU A 51 -18.50 -9.16 27.65
N PRO A 52 -19.28 -10.23 27.89
CA PRO A 52 -19.26 -11.34 26.96
C PRO A 52 -19.68 -10.79 25.61
N LEU A 53 -18.74 -10.61 24.69
CA LEU A 53 -19.03 -10.47 23.26
C LEU A 53 -19.50 -11.83 22.75
N GLY A 54 -20.61 -12.32 23.31
CA GLY A 54 -21.51 -13.19 22.59
C GLY A 54 -22.13 -12.35 21.48
N CYS A 55 -22.03 -12.85 20.25
CA CYS A 55 -22.72 -12.41 19.05
C CYS A 55 -23.58 -11.14 19.22
N ILE A 56 -23.09 -9.97 18.77
CA ILE A 56 -23.99 -8.83 18.53
C ILE A 56 -24.78 -9.17 17.25
N GLY A 57 -25.89 -9.90 17.42
CA GLY A 57 -26.85 -10.21 16.37
C GLY A 57 -27.09 -11.69 16.15
N SER A 58 -28.36 -12.10 16.24
CA SER A 58 -28.89 -13.46 16.04
C SER A 58 -28.88 -13.95 14.57
N ARG A 59 -27.91 -13.53 13.75
CA ARG A 59 -27.75 -13.98 12.35
C ARG A 59 -26.28 -14.16 11.98
N CYS A 60 -25.53 -14.92 12.77
CA CYS A 60 -24.16 -15.30 12.43
C CYS A 60 -24.18 -16.41 11.36
N GLY A 61 -24.21 -16.03 10.08
CA GLY A 61 -24.09 -16.97 8.96
C GLY A 61 -22.65 -17.48 8.77
N ALA A 62 -22.49 -18.80 8.80
CA ALA A 62 -21.39 -19.63 8.29
C ALA A 62 -19.94 -19.47 8.80
N ALA A 63 -19.56 -18.45 9.58
CA ALA A 63 -18.19 -18.40 10.14
C ALA A 63 -18.13 -17.64 11.48
N CYS A 64 -18.87 -18.13 12.47
CA CYS A 64 -18.78 -17.58 13.82
C CYS A 64 -17.45 -18.01 14.47
N VAL A 65 -16.45 -17.14 14.38
CA VAL A 65 -15.15 -17.33 15.07
C VAL A 65 -15.27 -16.83 16.49
N GLN A 66 -15.03 -17.70 17.47
CA GLN A 66 -14.94 -17.31 18.88
C GLN A 66 -13.62 -16.58 19.11
N LEU A 67 -13.67 -15.31 19.50
CA LEU A 67 -12.50 -14.52 19.87
C LEU A 67 -12.37 -14.48 21.38
N MET A 68 -11.22 -14.88 21.89
CA MET A 68 -10.91 -14.75 23.30
C MET A 68 -10.70 -13.28 23.67
N TYR A 69 -10.95 -12.94 24.93
CA TYR A 69 -10.61 -11.62 25.46
C TYR A 69 -9.12 -11.34 25.24
N ASN A 70 -8.78 -10.07 24.99
CA ASN A 70 -7.41 -9.63 24.74
C ASN A 70 -6.72 -10.30 23.53
N CYS A 71 -7.49 -10.90 22.61
CA CYS A 71 -6.95 -11.46 21.38
C CYS A 71 -6.54 -10.33 20.42
N ARG A 72 -5.33 -10.44 19.87
CA ARG A 72 -4.85 -9.56 18.80
C ARG A 72 -5.40 -10.03 17.47
N VAL A 73 -6.28 -9.24 16.88
CA VAL A 73 -6.77 -9.49 15.51
C VAL A 73 -5.92 -8.68 14.53
N MET A 74 -5.43 -9.36 13.50
CA MET A 74 -4.67 -8.75 12.41
C MET A 74 -5.39 -8.98 11.09
N PHE A 75 -5.49 -7.93 10.29
CA PHE A 75 -6.06 -8.00 8.95
C PHE A 75 -4.93 -8.02 7.93
N ASN A 76 -4.86 -9.08 7.12
CA ASN A 76 -3.92 -9.13 6.02
C ASN A 76 -4.49 -8.38 4.80
N ILE A 77 -4.23 -7.07 4.76
CA ILE A 77 -4.68 -6.20 3.67
C ILE A 77 -4.17 -6.69 2.32
N TRP A 78 -2.90 -7.12 2.25
CA TRP A 78 -2.27 -7.59 1.02
C TRP A 78 -3.04 -8.76 0.39
N THR A 79 -3.41 -9.74 1.19
CA THR A 79 -4.14 -10.93 0.72
C THR A 79 -5.56 -10.56 0.31
N LEU A 80 -6.24 -9.70 1.10
CA LEU A 80 -7.60 -9.29 0.80
C LEU A 80 -7.71 -8.49 -0.50
N HIS A 81 -6.78 -7.57 -0.75
CA HIS A 81 -6.74 -6.75 -1.98
C HIS A 81 -6.39 -7.57 -3.23
N ARG A 82 -5.96 -8.82 -3.05
CA ARG A 82 -5.56 -9.75 -4.12
C ARG A 82 -6.40 -11.03 -4.15
N ASP A 83 -7.48 -11.07 -3.37
CA ASP A 83 -8.30 -12.27 -3.24
C ASP A 83 -9.18 -12.45 -4.49
N PRO A 84 -9.04 -13.55 -5.24
CA PRO A 84 -9.83 -13.77 -6.46
C PRO A 84 -11.33 -13.93 -6.20
N ARG A 85 -11.76 -14.11 -4.93
CA ARG A 85 -13.19 -14.10 -4.56
C ARG A 85 -13.82 -12.72 -4.68
N TYR A 86 -13.02 -11.66 -4.60
CA TYR A 86 -13.49 -10.26 -4.66
C TYR A 86 -12.95 -9.50 -5.87
N TRP A 87 -11.84 -9.96 -6.46
CA TRP A 87 -11.13 -9.25 -7.51
C TRP A 87 -10.90 -10.15 -8.73
N GLU A 88 -11.43 -9.74 -9.87
CA GLU A 88 -11.07 -10.34 -11.16
C GLU A 88 -9.65 -9.94 -11.56
N ALA A 89 -8.82 -10.90 -11.96
CA ALA A 89 -7.41 -10.70 -12.32
C ALA A 89 -6.66 -9.85 -11.26
N PRO A 90 -6.56 -10.33 -10.00
CA PRO A 90 -6.07 -9.53 -8.86
C PRO A 90 -4.60 -9.10 -8.96
N GLU A 91 -3.82 -9.84 -9.75
CA GLU A 91 -2.40 -9.55 -9.97
C GLU A 91 -2.18 -8.57 -11.13
N GLU A 92 -3.22 -8.19 -11.87
CA GLU A 92 -3.10 -7.26 -12.99
C GLU A 92 -3.28 -5.80 -12.54
N PHE A 93 -2.36 -4.93 -12.98
CA PHE A 93 -2.51 -3.48 -12.83
C PHE A 93 -3.59 -2.95 -13.78
N ARG A 94 -4.84 -2.95 -13.33
CA ARG A 94 -6.01 -2.49 -14.09
C ARG A 94 -6.71 -1.34 -13.36
N PRO A 95 -6.32 -0.06 -13.58
CA PRO A 95 -6.96 1.09 -12.92
C PRO A 95 -8.45 1.25 -13.24
N ALA A 96 -8.89 0.78 -14.43
CA ALA A 96 -10.26 0.87 -14.90
C ALA A 96 -11.29 0.24 -13.94
N ARG A 97 -10.89 -0.75 -13.11
CA ARG A 97 -11.77 -1.38 -12.12
C ARG A 97 -12.32 -0.41 -11.07
N PHE A 98 -11.64 0.73 -10.86
CA PHE A 98 -12.08 1.74 -9.91
C PHE A 98 -12.91 2.85 -10.55
N LEU A 99 -13.19 2.77 -11.85
CA LEU A 99 -14.12 3.67 -12.52
C LEU A 99 -15.57 3.36 -12.10
N PRO A 100 -16.49 4.34 -12.15
CA PRO A 100 -17.85 4.19 -11.61
C PRO A 100 -18.60 2.94 -12.08
N ASP A 101 -18.42 2.56 -13.35
CA ASP A 101 -19.12 1.44 -13.98
C ASP A 101 -18.78 0.08 -13.35
N GLU A 102 -17.49 -0.15 -13.04
CA GLU A 102 -17.03 -1.40 -12.39
C GLU A 102 -17.08 -1.30 -10.86
N ALA A 103 -16.77 -0.12 -10.30
CA ALA A 103 -16.63 0.08 -8.86
C ALA A 103 -17.92 -0.21 -8.08
N ALA A 104 -19.09 -0.01 -8.70
CA ALA A 104 -20.39 -0.30 -8.10
C ALA A 104 -20.60 -1.79 -7.78
N SER A 105 -19.88 -2.69 -8.46
CA SER A 105 -19.99 -4.14 -8.26
C SER A 105 -19.11 -4.66 -7.12
N HIS A 106 -18.18 -3.86 -6.61
CA HIS A 106 -17.21 -4.30 -5.61
C HIS A 106 -17.83 -4.44 -4.22
N HIS A 107 -17.38 -5.47 -3.48
CA HIS A 107 -17.78 -5.63 -2.09
C HIS A 107 -17.27 -4.46 -1.23
N PRO A 108 -18.11 -3.77 -0.43
CA PRO A 108 -17.72 -2.57 0.32
C PRO A 108 -16.55 -2.75 1.28
N GLY A 109 -16.32 -3.98 1.74
CA GLY A 109 -15.21 -4.35 2.61
C GLY A 109 -14.00 -4.98 1.92
N ALA A 110 -13.98 -5.10 0.59
CA ALA A 110 -12.85 -5.74 -0.12
C ALA A 110 -11.68 -4.77 -0.36
N TYR A 111 -11.91 -3.45 -0.29
CA TYR A 111 -10.90 -2.42 -0.50
C TYR A 111 -10.92 -1.37 0.59
N PHE A 112 -9.81 -1.23 1.33
CA PHE A 112 -9.67 -0.23 2.40
C PHE A 112 -8.20 0.22 2.58
N PRO A 113 -7.62 0.94 1.60
CA PRO A 113 -6.21 1.37 1.65
C PRO A 113 -5.88 2.27 2.86
N PHE A 114 -6.88 2.95 3.41
CA PHE A 114 -6.75 3.85 4.56
C PHE A 114 -7.46 3.32 5.82
N GLY A 115 -7.73 2.00 5.87
CA GLY A 115 -8.54 1.37 6.91
C GLY A 115 -10.04 1.59 6.76
N LEU A 116 -10.82 1.03 7.67
CA LEU A 116 -12.28 1.06 7.66
C LEU A 116 -12.82 1.39 9.07
N GLY A 117 -14.03 1.96 9.14
CA GLY A 117 -14.70 2.23 10.42
C GLY A 117 -14.17 3.45 11.19
N PRO A 118 -14.39 3.51 12.51
CA PRO A 118 -14.08 4.69 13.35
C PRO A 118 -12.58 5.01 13.49
N ARG A 119 -11.71 4.03 13.21
CA ARG A 119 -10.24 4.17 13.29
C ARG A 119 -9.58 4.30 11.92
N ARG A 120 -10.36 4.65 10.89
CA ARG A 120 -9.85 4.99 9.55
C ARG A 120 -8.82 6.12 9.65
N CYS A 121 -7.81 6.08 8.78
CA CYS A 121 -6.78 7.11 8.70
C CYS A 121 -7.42 8.50 8.60
N VAL A 122 -7.04 9.42 9.49
CA VAL A 122 -7.55 10.80 9.49
C VAL A 122 -7.09 11.58 8.25
N GLY A 123 -5.91 11.25 7.72
CA GLY A 123 -5.29 11.92 6.57
C GLY A 123 -5.67 11.37 5.20
N TRP A 124 -6.67 10.48 5.10
CA TRP A 124 -6.97 9.78 3.84
C TRP A 124 -7.29 10.71 2.67
N ARG A 125 -8.05 11.79 2.92
CA ARG A 125 -8.37 12.80 1.88
C ARG A 125 -7.12 13.54 1.46
N PHE A 126 -6.34 14.01 2.43
CA PHE A 126 -5.10 14.74 2.18
C PHE A 126 -4.13 13.92 1.31
N ALA A 127 -3.91 12.65 1.68
CA ALA A 127 -3.01 11.76 0.95
C ALA A 127 -3.45 11.52 -0.51
N LEU A 128 -4.76 11.42 -0.76
CA LEU A 128 -5.28 11.26 -2.12
C LEU A 128 -5.06 12.53 -2.97
N GLU A 129 -5.43 13.69 -2.43
CA GLU A 129 -5.26 14.96 -3.14
C GLU A 129 -3.79 15.27 -3.41
N GLU A 130 -2.93 15.10 -2.40
CA GLU A 130 -1.47 15.26 -2.53
C GLU A 130 -0.91 14.31 -3.59
N GLY A 131 -1.27 13.03 -3.54
CA GLY A 131 -0.81 12.03 -4.49
C GLY A 131 -1.20 12.35 -5.93
N VAL A 132 -2.46 12.76 -6.17
CA VAL A 132 -2.94 13.16 -7.50
C VAL A 132 -2.18 14.37 -8.01
N LEU A 133 -2.01 15.41 -7.19
CA LEU A 133 -1.28 16.62 -7.57
C LEU A 133 0.19 16.32 -7.88
N CYS A 134 0.88 15.56 -7.03
CA CYS A 134 2.26 15.16 -7.25
C CYS A 134 2.42 14.39 -8.57
N LEU A 135 1.60 13.37 -8.81
CA LEU A 135 1.66 12.55 -10.02
C LEU A 135 1.34 13.38 -11.27
N ALA A 136 0.32 14.23 -11.23
CA ALA A 136 -0.03 15.11 -12.34
C ALA A 136 1.13 16.04 -12.70
N ARG A 137 1.79 16.65 -11.70
CA ARG A 137 2.94 17.54 -11.93
C ARG A 137 4.15 16.82 -12.49
N ILE A 138 4.42 15.59 -12.02
CA ILE A 138 5.51 14.77 -12.53
C ILE A 138 5.24 14.40 -13.99
N PHE A 139 4.05 13.87 -14.32
CA PHE A 139 3.73 13.41 -15.68
C PHE A 139 3.52 14.53 -16.71
N GLN A 140 3.21 15.75 -16.25
CA GLN A 140 3.19 16.94 -17.12
C GLN A 140 4.58 17.32 -17.62
N ARG A 141 5.62 17.11 -16.81
CA ARG A 141 6.98 17.61 -17.06
C ARG A 141 7.97 16.54 -17.49
N PHE A 142 7.70 15.30 -17.11
CA PHE A 142 8.65 14.21 -17.26
C PHE A 142 8.00 12.95 -17.82
N GLU A 143 8.72 12.28 -18.71
CA GLU A 143 8.51 10.88 -19.04
C GLU A 143 9.42 10.02 -18.15
N LEU A 144 8.82 9.08 -17.43
CA LEU A 144 9.53 8.16 -16.54
C LEU A 144 9.62 6.78 -17.19
N ARG A 145 10.84 6.24 -17.28
CA ARG A 145 11.09 4.86 -17.74
C ARG A 145 11.79 4.07 -16.66
N LEU A 146 11.44 2.80 -16.49
CA LEU A 146 12.15 1.92 -15.55
C LEU A 146 13.59 1.71 -16.02
N ASP A 147 14.56 1.82 -15.11
CA ASP A 147 15.94 1.46 -15.44
C ASP A 147 16.12 -0.07 -15.40
N ALA A 148 15.81 -0.72 -16.52
CA ALA A 148 15.85 -2.18 -16.65
C ALA A 148 17.23 -2.80 -16.38
N GLU A 149 18.32 -2.05 -16.55
CA GLU A 149 19.68 -2.52 -16.26
C GLU A 149 19.90 -2.70 -14.76
N ARG A 150 19.28 -1.83 -13.95
CA ARG A 150 19.33 -1.89 -12.47
C ARG A 150 18.26 -2.81 -11.88
N HIS A 151 17.29 -3.25 -12.69
CA HIS A 151 16.17 -4.09 -12.28
C HIS A 151 16.10 -5.38 -13.12
N THR A 152 16.98 -6.33 -12.82
CA THR A 152 17.05 -7.65 -13.48
C THR A 152 16.18 -8.72 -12.80
N GLY A 153 15.43 -8.32 -11.76
CA GLY A 153 14.68 -9.14 -10.81
C GLY A 153 13.23 -8.64 -10.64
N PRO A 154 12.27 -9.49 -10.20
CA PRO A 154 11.08 -8.98 -9.53
C PRO A 154 11.51 -8.12 -8.33
N LEU A 155 10.74 -7.09 -8.01
CA LEU A 155 11.05 -6.24 -6.86
C LEU A 155 10.93 -7.07 -5.56
N ASP A 156 12.00 -7.11 -4.76
CA ASP A 156 11.98 -7.67 -3.40
C ASP A 156 11.20 -6.73 -2.50
N LEU A 157 9.90 -6.98 -2.31
CA LEU A 157 9.05 -6.13 -1.47
C LEU A 157 9.20 -6.53 -0.01
N ARG A 158 9.50 -5.55 0.86
CA ARG A 158 9.55 -5.76 2.31
C ARG A 158 8.45 -4.98 2.99
N SER A 159 7.71 -5.68 3.85
CA SER A 159 6.66 -5.09 4.67
C SER A 159 7.27 -4.52 5.94
N SER A 160 7.10 -3.21 6.14
CA SER A 160 7.39 -2.54 7.41
C SER A 160 6.15 -1.74 7.86
N VAL A 161 6.27 -0.44 8.10
CA VAL A 161 5.12 0.47 8.19
C VAL A 161 4.44 0.62 6.83
N THR A 162 5.24 0.63 5.76
CA THR A 162 4.77 0.58 4.37
C THR A 162 5.41 -0.59 3.65
N LEU A 163 4.82 -0.97 2.51
CA LEU A 163 5.41 -1.94 1.60
C LEU A 163 6.30 -1.20 0.60
N ALA A 164 7.60 -1.52 0.61
CA ALA A 164 8.55 -0.90 -0.30
C ALA A 164 9.69 -1.87 -0.65
N PRO A 165 10.29 -1.73 -1.83
CA PRO A 165 11.54 -2.40 -2.13
C PRO A 165 12.69 -1.73 -1.35
N PRO A 166 13.49 -2.48 -0.56
CA PRO A 166 14.55 -1.91 0.28
C PRO A 166 15.68 -1.29 -0.56
N LYS A 167 15.80 -1.69 -1.83
CA LYS A 167 16.79 -1.15 -2.79
C LYS A 167 16.27 0.03 -3.61
N GLY A 168 15.04 0.50 -3.33
CA GLY A 168 14.39 1.57 -4.09
C GLY A 168 13.94 1.14 -5.50
N ILE A 169 13.40 2.11 -6.25
CA ILE A 169 12.99 1.95 -7.65
C ILE A 169 13.75 2.99 -8.48
N TRP A 170 14.71 2.52 -9.26
CA TRP A 170 15.48 3.32 -10.21
C TRP A 170 14.70 3.60 -11.49
N LEU A 171 14.62 4.87 -11.87
CA LEU A 171 13.93 5.36 -13.06
C LEU A 171 14.87 6.25 -13.88
N LYS A 172 14.81 6.12 -15.21
CA LYS A 172 15.35 7.09 -16.17
C LYS A 172 14.30 8.17 -16.40
N VAL A 173 14.68 9.43 -16.22
CA VAL A 173 13.78 10.59 -16.32
C VAL A 173 14.13 11.39 -17.56
N HIS A 174 13.14 11.62 -18.42
CA HIS A 174 13.28 12.44 -19.62
C HIS A 174 12.36 13.66 -19.50
N GLY A 175 12.89 14.85 -19.81
CA GLY A 175 12.05 16.05 -19.90
C GLY A 175 11.03 15.91 -21.02
N ARG A 176 9.78 16.30 -20.76
CA ARG A 176 8.72 16.34 -21.77
C ARG A 176 8.59 17.78 -22.25
N GLU A 177 8.80 18.00 -23.55
CA GLU A 177 8.45 19.27 -24.18
C GLU A 177 6.92 19.41 -24.19
N VAL A 178 6.44 20.55 -23.72
CA VAL A 178 5.01 20.89 -23.59
C VAL A 178 4.64 21.91 -24.65
#